data_AF-A0A539EK69-F1
#
_entry.id   AF-A0A539EK69-F1
#
_cell.length_a   1.000
_cell.length_b   1.000
_cell.length_c   1.000
_cell.angle_alpha   90.00
_cell.angle_beta   90.00
_cell.angle_gamma   90.00
#
_symmetry.space_group_name_H-M   'P 1'
#
loop_
_entity.id
_entity.type
_entity.pdbx_description
1 polymer ?
#
loop_
_entity_poly.entity_id
_entity_poly.type
_entity_poly.pdbx_seq_one_letter_code
_entity_poly.pdbx_strand_id
1 'polypeptide(L)'
;MNHPCLSPWKGAVAGGLIAFLWGAVSWTVLPFHGWALGPNLPPPSGGALARMMLTALVLQGFGGFWWTWILGKIPGLTLTDAAKYGAMFGLCLGALGALPDSVWWGASWANGLLETLDSVVAWGVASPVIARWCQASVCALPKK
;
A
#
# COMPACT_ATOMS: atom_id res chain seq x y z
N MET A 1 -23.91 8.88 -0.06
CA MET A 1 -23.72 7.42 -0.11
C MET A 1 -23.47 6.94 1.30
N ASN A 2 -24.52 6.75 2.10
CA ASN A 2 -24.40 6.40 3.52
C ASN A 2 -24.91 4.98 3.71
N HIS A 3 -24.19 3.99 3.17
CA HIS A 3 -24.41 2.62 3.64
C HIS A 3 -23.69 2.54 4.99
N PRO A 4 -24.38 2.22 6.11
CA PRO A 4 -23.84 2.37 7.46
C PRO A 4 -22.58 1.56 7.75
N CYS A 5 -22.21 0.63 6.88
CA CYS A 5 -21.08 -0.27 7.11
C CYS A 5 -19.77 0.16 6.45
N LEU A 6 -19.80 0.79 5.26
CA LEU A 6 -18.59 1.06 4.50
C LEU A 6 -18.15 2.51 4.69
N SER A 7 -17.02 2.71 5.36
CA SER A 7 -16.41 4.04 5.50
C SER A 7 -15.05 4.05 4.81
N PRO A 8 -14.99 4.49 3.53
CA PRO A 8 -13.73 4.67 2.82
C PRO A 8 -12.72 5.56 3.57
N TRP A 9 -13.19 6.50 4.38
CA TRP A 9 -12.35 7.36 5.22
C TRP A 9 -11.65 6.59 6.36
N LYS A 10 -12.35 5.65 7.02
CA LYS A 10 -11.69 4.73 7.97
C LYS A 10 -10.64 3.88 7.26
N GLY A 11 -10.97 3.45 6.04
CA GLY A 11 -10.08 2.78 5.11
C GLY A 11 -8.81 3.55 4.78
N ALA A 12 -8.96 4.84 4.45
CA ALA A 12 -7.87 5.76 4.15
C ALA A 12 -6.89 5.86 5.31
N VAL A 13 -7.41 6.03 6.53
CA VAL A 13 -6.59 6.12 7.74
C VAL A 13 -5.94 4.78 8.05
N ALA A 14 -6.72 3.70 8.12
CA ALA A 14 -6.21 2.38 8.51
C ALA A 14 -5.20 1.84 7.50
N GLY A 15 -5.60 1.77 6.22
CA GLY A 15 -4.78 1.27 5.14
C GLY A 15 -3.56 2.15 4.91
N GLY A 16 -3.78 3.47 4.86
CA GLY A 16 -2.70 4.43 4.64
C GLY A 16 -1.64 4.39 5.73
N LEU A 17 -2.04 4.35 7.01
CA LEU A 17 -1.09 4.26 8.12
C LEU A 17 -0.35 2.93 8.13
N ILE A 18 -1.03 1.80 7.92
CA ILE A 18 -0.36 0.49 7.90
C ILE A 18 0.67 0.43 6.77
N ALA A 19 0.28 0.84 5.55
CA ALA A 19 1.20 0.80 4.42
C ALA A 19 2.36 1.79 4.57
N PHE A 20 2.09 2.99 5.08
CA PHE A 20 3.12 3.99 5.37
C PHE A 20 4.10 3.51 6.45
N LEU A 21 3.61 2.97 7.57
CA LEU A 21 4.45 2.47 8.65
C LEU A 21 5.28 1.27 8.19
N TRP A 22 4.71 0.36 7.40
CA TRP A 22 5.48 -0.73 6.80
C TRP A 22 6.61 -0.17 5.92
N GLY A 23 6.31 0.75 5.02
CA GLY A 23 7.33 1.37 4.17
C GLY A 23 8.44 2.03 4.99
N ALA A 24 8.08 2.82 6.01
CA ALA A 24 9.05 3.47 6.89
C ALA A 24 9.92 2.46 7.67
N VAL A 25 9.32 1.39 8.20
CA VAL A 25 10.04 0.33 8.93
C VAL A 25 10.93 -0.46 7.98
N SER A 26 10.44 -0.85 6.82
CA SER A 26 11.23 -1.59 5.82
C SER A 26 12.49 -0.81 5.44
N TRP A 27 12.33 0.48 5.14
CA TRP A 27 13.43 1.38 4.79
C TRP A 27 14.44 1.65 5.92
N THR A 28 14.00 1.60 7.19
CA THR A 28 14.86 1.94 8.34
C THR A 28 15.50 0.74 9.01
N VAL A 29 14.84 -0.42 8.96
CA VAL A 29 15.23 -1.62 9.72
C VAL A 29 15.84 -2.68 8.82
N LEU A 30 15.39 -2.80 7.56
CA LEU A 30 15.87 -3.85 6.67
C LEU A 30 17.07 -3.35 5.85
N PRO A 31 18.20 -4.10 5.83
CA PRO A 31 19.41 -3.67 5.13
C PRO A 31 19.30 -3.78 3.60
N PHE A 32 18.19 -4.33 3.08
CA PHE A 32 18.01 -4.62 1.66
C PHE A 32 17.96 -3.36 0.81
N HIS A 33 17.40 -2.26 1.32
CA HIS A 33 17.26 -1.01 0.58
C HIS A 33 18.59 -0.32 0.32
N GLY A 34 19.51 -0.34 1.29
CA GLY A 34 20.87 0.17 1.10
C GLY A 34 21.65 -0.62 0.03
N TRP A 35 21.45 -1.94 -0.02
CA TRP A 35 22.01 -2.77 -1.10
C TRP A 35 21.35 -2.47 -2.45
N ALA A 36 20.03 -2.34 -2.49
CA ALA A 36 19.25 -2.20 -3.72
C ALA A 36 19.45 -0.84 -4.40
N LEU A 37 19.64 0.25 -3.63
CA LEU A 37 19.92 1.59 -4.18
C LEU A 37 21.27 1.66 -4.92
N GLY A 38 22.20 0.75 -4.62
CA GLY A 38 23.56 0.77 -5.16
C GLY A 38 24.43 1.91 -4.59
N PRO A 39 25.74 1.93 -4.91
CA PRO A 39 26.71 2.84 -4.27
C PRO A 39 26.59 4.31 -4.69
N ASN A 40 25.77 4.63 -5.69
CA ASN A 40 25.82 5.93 -6.39
C ASN A 40 24.72 6.91 -5.96
N LEU A 41 23.74 6.49 -5.15
CA LEU A 41 22.63 7.33 -4.73
C LEU A 41 22.69 7.57 -3.21
N PRO A 42 23.07 8.79 -2.75
CA PRO A 42 22.99 9.11 -1.34
C PRO A 42 21.52 9.13 -0.88
N PRO A 43 21.23 8.66 0.36
CA PRO A 43 19.88 8.71 0.89
C PRO A 43 19.38 10.17 0.99
N PRO A 44 18.09 10.44 0.74
CA PRO A 44 17.54 11.77 0.88
C PRO A 44 17.65 12.27 2.33
N SER A 45 18.05 13.53 2.51
CA SER A 45 18.24 14.15 3.84
C SER A 45 17.44 15.44 4.01
N GLY A 46 17.12 15.80 5.27
CA GLY A 46 16.49 17.07 5.63
C GLY A 46 15.11 17.27 5.00
N GLY A 47 14.86 18.45 4.42
CA GLY A 47 13.56 18.81 3.85
C GLY A 47 13.12 17.97 2.65
N ALA A 48 14.06 17.35 1.91
CA ALA A 48 13.72 16.44 0.83
C ALA A 48 13.06 15.15 1.37
N LEU A 49 13.65 14.55 2.41
CA LEU A 49 13.11 13.37 3.08
C LEU A 49 11.70 13.65 3.63
N ALA A 50 11.51 14.79 4.30
CA ALA A 50 10.20 15.16 4.85
C ALA A 50 9.12 15.25 3.76
N ARG A 51 9.44 15.82 2.59
CA ARG A 51 8.51 15.87 1.45
C ARG A 51 8.20 14.49 0.90
N MET A 52 9.20 13.61 0.77
CA MET A 52 8.98 12.23 0.31
C MET A 52 8.07 11.45 1.27
N MET A 53 8.31 11.56 2.57
CA MET A 53 7.49 10.92 3.59
C MET A 53 6.04 11.45 3.58
N LEU A 54 5.86 12.76 3.46
CA LEU A 54 4.52 13.36 3.39
C LEU A 54 3.77 12.91 2.13
N THR A 55 4.44 12.93 0.98
CA THR A 55 3.87 12.45 -0.28
C THR A 55 3.49 10.98 -0.19
N ALA A 56 4.36 10.14 0.39
CA ALA A 56 4.06 8.73 0.62
C ALA A 56 2.83 8.56 1.51
N LEU A 57 2.78 9.25 2.66
CA LEU A 57 1.62 9.17 3.56
C LEU A 57 0.30 9.56 2.86
N VAL A 58 0.31 10.64 2.08
CA VAL A 58 -0.87 11.09 1.34
C VAL A 58 -1.28 10.04 0.29
N LEU A 59 -0.34 9.54 -0.51
CA LEU A 59 -0.61 8.54 -1.54
C LEU A 59 -1.13 7.23 -0.94
N GLN A 60 -0.55 6.75 0.16
CA GLN A 60 -1.03 5.55 0.85
C GLN A 60 -2.43 5.78 1.44
N GLY A 61 -2.72 6.98 1.95
CA GLY A 61 -4.07 7.36 2.39
C GLY A 61 -5.10 7.29 1.26
N PHE A 62 -4.78 7.83 0.08
CA PHE A 62 -5.61 7.69 -1.11
C PHE A 62 -5.77 6.23 -1.55
N GLY A 63 -4.69 5.44 -1.51
CA GLY A 63 -4.74 4.00 -1.76
C GLY A 63 -5.72 3.30 -0.81
N GLY A 64 -5.66 3.62 0.49
CA GLY A 64 -6.51 3.00 1.50
C GLY A 64 -7.99 3.35 1.30
N PHE A 65 -8.26 4.60 0.89
CA PHE A 65 -9.59 5.06 0.56
C PHE A 65 -10.19 4.25 -0.61
N TRP A 66 -9.48 4.19 -1.74
CA TRP A 66 -9.94 3.46 -2.93
C TRP A 66 -10.02 1.96 -2.69
N TRP A 67 -9.03 1.40 -2.02
CA TRP A 67 -9.01 -0.04 -1.75
C TRP A 67 -10.19 -0.47 -0.89
N THR A 68 -10.56 0.34 0.10
CA THR A 68 -11.74 0.09 0.94
C THR A 68 -13.03 0.13 0.14
N TRP A 69 -13.14 1.05 -0.82
CA TRP A 69 -14.27 1.05 -1.75
C TRP A 69 -14.31 -0.26 -2.55
N ILE A 70 -13.20 -0.67 -3.17
CA ILE A 70 -13.11 -1.88 -4.00
C ILE A 70 -13.50 -3.13 -3.19
N LEU A 71 -12.90 -3.33 -2.01
CA LEU A 71 -13.22 -4.48 -1.15
C LEU A 71 -14.71 -4.52 -0.77
N GLY A 72 -15.32 -3.35 -0.56
CA GLY A 72 -16.75 -3.23 -0.27
C GLY A 72 -17.69 -3.64 -1.42
N LYS A 73 -17.16 -3.95 -2.60
CA LYS A 73 -17.93 -4.48 -3.73
C LYS A 73 -17.86 -6.00 -3.86
N ILE A 74 -17.08 -6.69 -3.04
CA ILE A 74 -16.88 -8.13 -3.11
C ILE A 74 -17.75 -8.81 -2.04
N PRO A 75 -18.90 -9.41 -2.40
CA PRO A 75 -19.77 -10.07 -1.43
C PRO A 75 -19.12 -11.34 -0.88
N GLY A 76 -19.22 -11.56 0.44
CA GLY A 76 -18.71 -12.77 1.09
C GLY A 76 -17.18 -12.82 1.22
N LEU A 77 -16.51 -11.67 1.11
CA LEU A 77 -15.05 -11.58 1.18
C LEU A 77 -14.51 -12.11 2.52
N THR A 78 -13.72 -13.19 2.48
CA THR A 78 -13.01 -13.69 3.68
C THR A 78 -11.77 -12.84 3.98
N LEU A 79 -11.24 -12.90 5.20
CA LEU A 79 -10.00 -12.18 5.55
C LEU A 79 -8.79 -12.68 4.76
N THR A 80 -8.75 -13.98 4.46
CA THR A 80 -7.71 -14.57 3.62
C THR A 80 -7.78 -14.06 2.19
N ASP A 81 -8.99 -13.95 1.63
CA ASP A 81 -9.17 -13.40 0.29
C ASP A 81 -8.83 -11.90 0.25
N ALA A 82 -9.20 -11.15 1.30
CA ALA A 82 -8.80 -9.76 1.44
C ALA A 82 -7.26 -9.62 1.44
N ALA A 83 -6.54 -10.47 2.16
CA ALA A 83 -5.08 -10.47 2.15
C ALA A 83 -4.49 -10.80 0.77
N LYS A 84 -5.03 -11.80 0.05
CA LYS A 84 -4.60 -12.15 -1.31
C LYS A 84 -4.85 -11.02 -2.32
N TYR A 85 -6.05 -10.45 -2.31
CA TYR A 85 -6.38 -9.31 -3.18
C TYR A 85 -5.53 -8.10 -2.82
N GLY A 86 -5.28 -7.88 -1.52
CA GLY A 86 -4.37 -6.85 -1.03
C GLY A 86 -2.96 -7.01 -1.55
N ALA A 87 -2.40 -8.22 -1.45
CA ALA A 87 -1.08 -8.53 -1.98
C ALA A 87 -1.01 -8.31 -3.49
N MET A 88 -2.06 -8.69 -4.23
CA MET A 88 -2.13 -8.45 -5.68
C MET A 88 -2.27 -6.96 -6.02
N PHE A 89 -3.03 -6.20 -5.23
CA PHE A 89 -3.11 -4.75 -5.36
C PHE A 89 -1.76 -4.08 -5.10
N GLY A 90 -1.06 -4.51 -4.05
CA GLY A 90 0.30 -4.08 -3.75
C GLY A 90 1.29 -4.43 -4.86
N LEU A 91 1.16 -5.61 -5.47
CA LEU A 91 1.97 -6.03 -6.63
C LEU A 91 1.76 -5.08 -7.81
N CYS A 92 0.51 -4.81 -8.17
CA CYS A 92 0.19 -3.92 -9.28
C CYS A 92 0.67 -2.48 -9.01
N LEU A 93 0.41 -1.95 -7.81
CA LEU A 93 0.86 -0.60 -7.44
C LEU A 93 2.38 -0.49 -7.39
N GLY A 94 3.05 -1.49 -6.81
CA GLY A 94 4.50 -1.54 -6.71
C GLY A 94 5.15 -1.64 -8.09
N ALA A 95 4.61 -2.53 -8.94
CA ALA A 95 5.10 -2.69 -10.30
C ALA A 95 4.91 -1.43 -11.14
N LEU A 96 3.75 -0.76 -11.03
CA LEU A 96 3.46 0.48 -11.76
C LEU A 96 4.18 1.70 -11.18
N GLY A 97 4.48 1.70 -9.88
CA GLY A 97 5.08 2.82 -9.17
C GLY A 97 6.61 2.79 -9.18
N ALA A 98 7.22 1.61 -9.01
CA ALA A 98 8.65 1.48 -8.74
C ALA A 98 9.46 0.89 -9.90
N LEU A 99 8.91 -0.02 -10.71
CA LEU A 99 9.64 -0.56 -11.87
C LEU A 99 9.97 0.50 -12.93
N PRO A 100 9.10 1.50 -13.21
CA PRO A 100 9.44 2.47 -14.22
C PRO A 100 10.63 3.36 -13.85
N ASP A 101 10.97 3.48 -12.56
CA ASP A 101 12.20 4.17 -12.14
C ASP A 101 13.46 3.48 -12.68
N SER A 102 13.41 2.15 -12.86
CA SER A 102 14.52 1.40 -13.47
C SER A 102 14.67 1.67 -14.97
N VAL A 103 13.58 2.07 -15.63
CA VAL A 103 13.55 2.34 -17.07
C VAL A 103 13.83 3.82 -17.36
N TRP A 104 13.18 4.73 -16.65
CA TRP A 104 13.24 6.17 -16.92
C TRP A 104 14.31 6.91 -16.12
N TRP A 105 14.58 6.49 -14.89
CA TRP A 105 15.47 7.20 -13.97
C TRP A 105 16.77 6.44 -13.66
N GLY A 106 16.99 5.30 -14.31
CA GLY A 106 18.22 4.51 -14.17
C GLY A 106 18.41 3.89 -12.79
N ALA A 107 17.33 3.76 -11.99
CA ALA A 107 17.39 3.01 -10.74
C ALA A 107 17.73 1.53 -11.01
N SER A 108 18.29 0.84 -10.02
CA SER A 108 18.57 -0.58 -10.17
C SER A 108 17.25 -1.38 -10.24
N TRP A 109 17.23 -2.44 -11.04
CA TRP A 109 16.09 -3.38 -11.06
C TRP A 109 15.87 -4.04 -9.70
N ALA A 110 16.92 -4.22 -8.90
CA ALA A 110 16.81 -4.73 -7.55
C ALA A 110 16.00 -3.78 -6.65
N ASN A 111 16.17 -2.46 -6.82
CA ASN A 111 15.39 -1.45 -6.11
C ASN A 111 13.91 -1.51 -6.49
N GLY A 112 13.61 -1.53 -7.79
CA GLY A 112 12.23 -1.61 -8.27
C GLY A 112 11.50 -2.88 -7.79
N LEU A 113 12.19 -4.03 -7.79
CA LEU A 113 11.65 -5.30 -7.29
C LEU A 113 11.44 -5.28 -5.78
N LEU A 114 12.39 -4.74 -5.01
CA LEU A 114 12.28 -4.66 -3.56
C LEU A 114 11.13 -3.76 -3.13
N GLU A 115 11.01 -2.58 -3.73
CA GLU A 115 9.87 -1.66 -3.50
C GLU A 115 8.53 -2.29 -3.89
N THR A 116 8.53 -3.08 -4.97
CA THR A 116 7.34 -3.85 -5.36
C THR A 116 6.96 -4.87 -4.31
N LEU A 117 7.92 -5.63 -3.79
CA LEU A 117 7.71 -6.61 -2.72
C LEU A 117 7.24 -5.95 -1.42
N ASP A 118 7.80 -4.78 -1.08
CA ASP A 118 7.35 -4.02 0.07
C ASP A 118 5.89 -3.59 -0.07
N SER A 119 5.49 -3.11 -1.25
CA SER A 119 4.09 -2.80 -1.53
C SER A 119 3.19 -4.04 -1.41
N VAL A 120 3.63 -5.20 -1.90
CA VAL A 120 2.90 -6.48 -1.75
C VAL A 120 2.65 -6.81 -0.28
N VAL A 121 3.68 -6.72 0.56
CA VAL A 121 3.58 -7.02 1.99
C VAL A 121 2.70 -5.97 2.69
N ALA A 122 2.94 -4.69 2.44
CA ALA A 122 2.19 -3.57 3.00
C ALA A 122 0.68 -3.73 2.79
N TRP A 123 0.28 -3.94 1.53
CA TRP A 123 -1.13 -4.07 1.17
C TRP A 123 -1.71 -5.43 1.53
N GLY A 124 -0.90 -6.50 1.51
CA GLY A 124 -1.31 -7.82 2.01
C GLY A 124 -1.69 -7.79 3.48
N VAL A 125 -0.97 -7.02 4.30
CA VAL A 125 -1.26 -6.84 5.73
C VAL A 125 -2.36 -5.81 5.98
N ALA A 126 -2.39 -4.70 5.23
CA ALA A 126 -3.41 -3.65 5.39
C ALA A 126 -4.83 -4.14 5.04
N SER A 127 -4.95 -4.98 4.01
CA SER A 127 -6.25 -5.41 3.46
C SER A 127 -7.14 -6.20 4.42
N PRO A 128 -6.67 -7.21 5.18
CA PRO A 128 -7.51 -7.89 6.17
C PRO A 128 -7.95 -6.94 7.30
N VAL A 129 -7.10 -5.98 7.69
CA VAL A 129 -7.46 -4.97 8.69
C VAL A 129 -8.57 -4.07 8.15
N ILE A 130 -8.46 -3.58 6.91
CA ILE A 130 -9.50 -2.82 6.23
C ILE A 130 -10.78 -3.65 6.13
N ALA A 131 -10.70 -4.89 5.67
CA ALA A 131 -11.86 -5.77 5.46
C ALA A 131 -12.64 -6.04 6.75
N ARG A 132 -11.94 -6.17 7.87
CA ARG A 132 -12.54 -6.36 9.20
C ARG A 132 -13.08 -5.05 9.77
N TRP A 133 -12.27 -3.99 9.79
CA TRP A 133 -12.59 -2.76 10.51
C TRP A 133 -13.58 -1.86 9.75
N CYS A 134 -13.53 -1.88 8.43
CA CYS A 134 -14.47 -1.17 7.56
C CYS A 134 -15.69 -2.01 7.17
N GLN A 135 -15.88 -3.18 7.80
CA GLN A 135 -16.98 -4.12 7.55
C GLN A 135 -17.22 -4.44 6.05
N ALA A 136 -16.18 -4.33 5.22
CA ALA A 136 -16.28 -4.56 3.79
C ALA A 136 -16.71 -6.00 3.47
N SER A 137 -16.37 -6.95 4.34
CA SER A 137 -16.75 -8.37 4.25
C SER A 137 -18.20 -8.67 4.67
N VAL A 138 -18.78 -7.82 5.54
CA VAL A 138 -20.08 -8.11 6.18
C VAL A 138 -21.24 -7.45 5.43
N CYS A 139 -20.98 -6.33 4.74
CA CYS A 139 -22.04 -5.65 4.00
C CYS A 139 -22.12 -6.13 2.57
N ALA A 140 -22.75 -7.30 2.41
CA ALA A 140 -23.36 -7.68 1.15
C ALA A 140 -24.28 -6.53 0.70
N LEU A 141 -23.94 -5.91 -0.43
CA LEU A 141 -24.86 -4.98 -1.10
C LEU A 141 -26.19 -5.72 -1.30
N PRO A 142 -27.35 -5.09 -1.02
CA PRO A 142 -28.64 -5.73 -1.26
C PRO A 142 -28.67 -6.18 -2.72
N LYS A 143 -28.94 -7.48 -2.94
CA LYS A 143 -29.19 -8.02 -4.27
C LYS A 143 -30.36 -7.22 -4.86
N LYS A 144 -30.10 -6.51 -5.96
CA LYS A 144 -31.16 -5.89 -6.76
C LYS A 144 -31.98 -6.96 -7.45
#